data_AF-A0A497Q2G1-F1
#
_entry.id   AF-A0A497Q2G1-F1
#
_cell.length_a   1.000
_cell.length_b   1.000
_cell.length_c   1.000
_cell.angle_alpha   90.00
_cell.angle_beta   90.00
_cell.angle_gamma   90.00
#
_symmetry.space_group_name_H-M   'P 1'
#
loop_
_entity.id
_entity.type
_entity.pdbx_description
1 polymer ?
#
loop_
_entity_poly.entity_id
_entity_poly.type
_entity_poly.pdbx_seq_one_letter_code
_entity_poly.pdbx_strand_id
1 'polypeptide(L)'
;MAKRTDKKSKDTDTGDKGVVDSLLTELGVDDEMRHELISSGRMSTDVMRIESADQVRRRTEIEKSMERLRDSISLLERNIMTVDGTIDRIERDLVPVVLSFLVTLKGQLVNMRGDIINKSKKKAKTNLQATYMENDVRPIVEAEFVRVEESLTTGMSTPILEKMRDVTESLKESLKLTFEELSTLKGSIDDYTQRATTEIEFLTKEIGMKPRVEVPKDIEEKIRAMERHIEEMQNRLEMTEKKLANREAELEDTKRQLIEVRLRNDDLEEDLAKLSTAPKADKEALIELRNKVKSVEASRDVLAEKLREAEERAERNEVRIREIL
;
A
#
# COMPACT_ATOMS: atom_id res chain seq x y z
N MET A 1 40.96 36.50 27.54
CA MET A 1 40.42 35.14 27.74
C MET A 1 38.92 35.25 27.90
N ALA A 2 38.15 34.84 26.89
CA ALA A 2 36.70 34.74 26.94
C ALA A 2 36.30 33.39 26.32
N LYS A 3 35.65 32.55 27.13
CA LYS A 3 35.24 31.18 26.83
C LYS A 3 34.17 31.20 25.74
N ARG A 4 34.50 30.71 24.53
CA ARG A 4 33.50 30.29 23.54
C ARG A 4 32.94 28.94 24.00
N THR A 5 31.65 28.89 24.32
CA THR A 5 30.92 27.64 24.43
C THR A 5 30.32 27.31 23.07
N ASP A 6 30.93 26.32 22.39
CA ASP A 6 30.36 25.67 21.21
C ASP A 6 29.04 24.99 21.60
N LYS A 7 27.92 25.62 21.23
CA LYS A 7 26.62 24.96 21.24
C LYS A 7 26.52 24.19 19.91
N LYS A 8 27.02 22.94 19.92
CA LYS A 8 26.77 21.96 18.84
C LYS A 8 25.26 21.87 18.64
N SER A 9 24.78 22.34 17.50
CA SER A 9 23.47 21.98 16.95
C SER A 9 23.48 20.48 16.71
N LYS A 10 22.84 19.75 17.63
CA LYS A 10 22.52 18.35 17.42
C LYS A 10 21.28 18.37 16.53
N ASP A 11 21.49 18.13 15.24
CA ASP A 11 20.42 17.74 14.32
C ASP A 11 19.71 16.53 14.95
N THR A 12 18.52 16.78 15.52
CA THR A 12 17.59 15.74 15.94
C THR A 12 16.73 15.40 14.75
N ASP A 13 17.25 14.49 13.94
CA ASP A 13 16.57 13.74 12.90
C ASP A 13 15.56 12.75 13.54
N THR A 14 14.60 13.28 14.28
CA THR A 14 13.60 12.51 15.08
C THR A 14 12.18 13.08 14.93
N GLY A 15 11.85 13.65 13.77
CA GLY A 15 10.56 14.29 13.52
C GLY A 15 9.36 13.33 13.52
N ASP A 16 9.47 12.17 12.87
CA ASP A 16 8.29 11.31 12.65
C ASP A 16 8.04 10.28 13.76
N LYS A 17 9.10 9.73 14.39
CA LYS A 17 8.93 8.72 15.44
C LYS A 17 8.37 9.31 16.74
N GLY A 18 8.75 10.54 17.08
CA GLY A 18 8.30 11.20 18.31
C GLY A 18 6.85 11.69 18.25
N VAL A 19 6.35 12.07 17.06
CA VAL A 19 4.97 12.54 16.88
C VAL A 19 3.97 11.38 16.99
N VAL A 20 4.31 10.22 16.43
CA VAL A 20 3.50 9.01 16.54
C VAL A 20 3.46 8.52 18.00
N ASP A 21 4.59 8.53 18.70
CA ASP A 21 4.65 8.17 20.12
C ASP A 21 3.81 9.14 20.99
N SER A 22 3.82 10.44 20.68
CA SER A 22 2.99 11.44 21.37
C SER A 22 1.49 11.21 21.15
N LEU A 23 1.07 10.91 19.91
CA LEU A 23 -0.33 10.68 19.56
C LEU A 23 -0.89 9.39 20.17
N LEU A 24 -0.09 8.32 20.20
CA LEU A 24 -0.50 7.04 20.81
C LEU A 24 -0.65 7.15 22.33
N THR A 25 0.23 7.93 22.97
CA THR A 25 0.15 8.22 24.40
C THR A 25 -1.07 9.09 24.73
N GLU A 26 -1.39 10.07 23.87
CA GLU A 26 -2.58 10.94 24.01
C GLU A 26 -3.90 10.19 23.77
N LEU A 27 -3.88 9.12 22.97
CA LEU A 27 -5.00 8.19 22.75
C LEU A 27 -5.19 7.15 23.86
N GLY A 28 -4.34 7.16 24.90
CA GLY A 28 -4.45 6.26 26.05
C GLY A 28 -4.00 4.82 25.77
N VAL A 29 -3.15 4.60 24.77
CA VAL A 29 -2.54 3.29 24.50
C VAL A 29 -1.36 3.12 25.46
N ASP A 30 -1.49 2.19 26.40
CA ASP A 30 -0.42 1.81 27.33
C ASP A 30 0.64 0.93 26.65
N ASP A 31 1.84 0.87 27.23
CA ASP A 31 2.99 0.16 26.63
C ASP A 31 2.74 -1.35 26.45
N GLU A 32 1.79 -1.92 27.21
CA GLU A 32 1.38 -3.32 27.12
C GLU A 32 0.45 -3.56 25.92
N MET A 33 -0.57 -2.72 25.72
CA MET A 33 -1.43 -2.77 24.54
C MET A 33 -0.65 -2.38 23.27
N ARG A 34 0.38 -1.54 23.38
CA ARG A 34 1.35 -1.29 22.31
C ARG A 34 2.12 -2.56 21.95
N HIS A 35 2.59 -3.32 22.93
CA HIS A 35 3.29 -4.58 22.69
C HIS A 35 2.37 -5.64 22.08
N GLU A 36 1.11 -5.69 22.50
CA GLU A 36 0.07 -6.54 21.89
C GLU A 36 -0.26 -6.12 20.46
N LEU A 37 -0.38 -4.82 20.16
CA LEU A 37 -0.67 -4.33 18.81
C LEU A 37 0.51 -4.55 17.84
N ILE A 38 1.75 -4.45 18.33
CA ILE A 38 2.96 -4.75 17.55
C ILE A 38 3.09 -6.26 17.32
N SER A 39 2.89 -7.09 18.36
CA SER A 39 2.99 -8.55 18.27
C SER A 39 1.84 -9.19 17.49
N SER A 40 0.63 -8.61 17.54
CA SER A 40 -0.49 -9.02 16.71
C SER A 40 -0.37 -8.57 15.25
N GLY A 41 0.71 -7.86 14.90
CA GLY A 41 0.94 -7.30 13.57
C GLY A 41 0.04 -6.13 13.19
N ARG A 42 -0.96 -5.76 14.00
CA ARG A 42 -1.95 -4.71 13.69
C ARG A 42 -1.32 -3.32 13.61
N MET A 43 -0.32 -3.03 14.45
CA MET A 43 0.48 -1.81 14.34
C MET A 43 1.51 -1.85 13.20
N SER A 44 1.86 -3.03 12.66
CA SER A 44 2.84 -3.14 11.57
C SER A 44 2.19 -3.14 10.19
N THR A 45 0.95 -3.64 10.08
CA THR A 45 0.22 -3.72 8.81
C THR A 45 -0.72 -2.54 8.55
N ASP A 46 -1.29 -1.93 9.59
CA ASP A 46 -2.33 -0.89 9.46
C ASP A 46 -1.97 0.46 10.11
N VAL A 47 -0.69 0.71 10.45
CA VAL A 47 -0.26 2.07 10.80
C VAL A 47 -0.29 2.92 9.54
N MET A 48 -1.45 3.56 9.36
CA MET A 48 -1.67 4.84 8.73
C MET A 48 -0.79 5.10 7.50
N ARG A 49 -1.24 4.66 6.32
CA ARG A 49 -0.89 5.30 5.04
C ARG A 49 -1.50 6.70 5.04
N ILE A 50 -0.95 7.59 5.86
CA ILE A 50 -1.15 9.02 5.74
C ILE A 50 -0.27 9.42 4.55
N GLU A 51 -0.88 9.93 3.49
CA GLU A 51 -0.16 10.63 2.43
C GLU A 51 0.78 11.64 3.08
N SER A 52 2.05 11.68 2.65
CA SER A 52 3.00 12.59 3.29
C SER A 52 2.50 14.03 3.14
N ALA A 53 2.74 14.89 4.14
CA ALA A 53 2.31 16.29 4.07
C ALA A 53 2.79 16.99 2.79
N ASP A 54 3.96 16.60 2.27
CA ASP A 54 4.49 17.06 1.00
C ASP A 54 3.72 16.54 -0.22
N GLN A 55 3.25 15.29 -0.20
CA GLN A 55 2.38 14.74 -1.26
C GLN A 55 1.05 15.48 -1.32
N VAL A 56 0.40 15.66 -0.17
CA VAL A 56 -0.86 16.43 -0.06
C VAL A 56 -0.64 17.86 -0.54
N ARG A 57 0.44 18.52 -0.09
CA ARG A 57 0.77 19.87 -0.50
C ARG A 57 0.98 20.00 -2.00
N ARG A 58 1.74 19.10 -2.63
CA ARG A 58 1.96 19.11 -4.09
C ARG A 58 0.67 18.90 -4.86
N ARG A 59 -0.18 17.97 -4.41
CA ARG A 59 -1.50 17.76 -5.00
C ARG A 59 -2.37 19.02 -4.91
N THR A 60 -2.43 19.65 -3.73
CA THR A 60 -3.17 20.91 -3.55
C THR A 60 -2.59 22.07 -4.38
N GLU A 61 -1.26 22.15 -4.54
CA GLU A 61 -0.63 23.15 -5.40
C GLU A 61 -0.98 22.93 -6.89
N ILE A 62 -1.01 21.68 -7.34
CA ILE A 62 -1.43 21.29 -8.69
C ILE A 62 -2.91 21.65 -8.90
N GLU A 63 -3.81 21.26 -8.00
CA GLU A 63 -5.24 21.59 -8.08
C GLU A 63 -5.48 23.11 -8.13
N LYS A 64 -4.80 23.89 -7.27
CA LYS A 64 -4.85 25.36 -7.30
C LYS A 64 -4.31 25.96 -8.60
N SER A 65 -3.25 25.39 -9.15
CA SER A 65 -2.69 25.85 -10.43
C SER A 65 -3.67 25.64 -11.58
N MET A 66 -4.39 24.52 -11.56
CA MET A 66 -5.43 24.19 -12.56
C MET A 66 -6.65 25.08 -12.41
N GLU A 67 -7.08 25.39 -11.18
CA GLU A 67 -8.17 26.32 -10.91
C GLU A 67 -7.85 27.72 -11.46
N ARG A 68 -6.67 28.28 -11.16
CA ARG A 68 -6.23 29.58 -11.70
C ARG A 68 -6.19 29.61 -13.22
N LEU A 69 -5.81 28.49 -13.83
CA LEU A 69 -5.71 28.37 -15.28
C LEU A 69 -7.10 28.29 -15.92
N ARG A 70 -8.06 27.58 -15.31
CA ARG A 70 -9.48 27.63 -15.71
C ARG A 70 -10.07 29.03 -15.59
N ASP A 71 -9.80 29.73 -14.49
CA ASP A 71 -10.26 31.12 -14.29
C ASP A 71 -9.70 32.05 -15.38
N SER A 72 -8.41 31.88 -15.72
CA SER A 72 -7.75 32.65 -16.77
C SER A 72 -8.36 32.40 -18.15
N ILE A 73 -8.72 31.15 -18.46
CA ILE A 73 -9.43 30.79 -19.70
C ILE A 73 -10.83 31.41 -19.72
N SER A 74 -11.58 31.35 -18.62
CA SER A 74 -12.91 31.99 -18.55
C SER A 74 -12.84 33.51 -18.69
N LEU A 75 -11.80 34.16 -18.17
CA LEU A 75 -11.55 35.58 -18.41
C LEU A 75 -11.25 35.87 -19.88
N LEU A 76 -10.46 35.01 -20.54
CA LEU A 76 -10.21 35.10 -21.98
C LEU A 76 -11.49 34.93 -22.80
N GLU A 77 -12.34 33.95 -22.48
CA GLU A 77 -13.65 33.75 -23.13
C GLU A 77 -14.51 35.02 -23.03
N ARG A 78 -14.59 35.62 -21.84
CA ARG A 78 -15.34 36.87 -21.63
C ARG A 78 -14.76 38.04 -22.42
N ASN A 79 -13.43 38.15 -22.46
CA ASN A 79 -12.76 39.20 -23.22
C ASN A 79 -13.00 39.03 -24.72
N ILE A 80 -12.94 37.80 -25.26
CA ILE A 80 -13.27 37.53 -26.66
C ILE A 80 -14.70 37.94 -26.98
N MET A 81 -15.68 37.58 -26.14
CA MET A 81 -17.08 38.02 -26.33
C MET A 81 -17.22 39.55 -26.30
N THR A 82 -16.42 40.24 -25.48
CA THR A 82 -16.42 41.70 -25.40
C THR A 82 -15.84 42.32 -26.68
N VAL A 83 -14.77 41.73 -27.21
CA VAL A 83 -14.14 42.18 -28.47
C VAL A 83 -15.08 41.92 -29.65
N ASP A 84 -15.76 40.79 -29.71
CA ASP A 84 -16.75 40.47 -30.74
C ASP A 84 -17.85 41.55 -30.80
N GLY A 85 -18.45 41.87 -29.65
CA GLY A 85 -19.45 42.93 -29.55
C GLY A 85 -18.88 44.33 -29.84
N THR A 86 -17.57 44.53 -29.72
CA THR A 86 -16.90 45.78 -30.12
C THR A 86 -16.69 45.83 -31.63
N ILE A 87 -16.33 44.71 -32.28
CA ILE A 87 -16.20 44.60 -33.73
C ILE A 87 -17.54 44.89 -34.40
N ASP A 88 -18.65 44.37 -33.88
CA ASP A 88 -19.99 44.69 -34.37
C ASP A 88 -20.33 46.20 -34.30
N ARG A 89 -19.75 46.91 -33.34
CA ARG A 89 -19.92 48.36 -33.21
C ARG A 89 -19.06 49.15 -34.18
N ILE A 90 -17.95 48.60 -34.67
CA ILE A 90 -17.07 49.30 -35.62
C ILE A 90 -17.86 49.74 -36.84
N GLU A 91 -18.58 48.81 -37.49
CA GLU A 91 -19.40 49.14 -38.65
C GLU A 91 -20.54 50.10 -38.27
N ARG A 92 -21.25 49.82 -37.17
CA ARG A 92 -22.39 50.63 -36.71
C ARG A 92 -22.00 52.08 -36.38
N ASP A 93 -20.82 52.29 -35.81
CA ASP A 93 -20.38 53.59 -35.31
C ASP A 93 -19.58 54.35 -36.36
N LEU A 94 -18.77 53.68 -37.19
CA LEU A 94 -17.93 54.33 -38.20
C LEU A 94 -18.70 54.67 -39.48
N VAL A 95 -19.67 53.84 -39.93
CA VAL A 95 -20.43 54.13 -41.15
C VAL A 95 -21.16 55.48 -41.06
N PRO A 96 -21.88 55.82 -39.98
CA PRO A 96 -22.49 57.14 -39.84
C PRO A 96 -21.48 58.29 -39.81
N VAL A 97 -20.32 58.09 -39.19
CA VAL A 97 -19.25 59.12 -39.12
C VAL A 97 -18.70 59.41 -40.52
N VAL A 98 -18.40 58.36 -41.29
CA VAL A 98 -17.89 58.49 -42.67
C VAL A 98 -18.95 59.13 -43.58
N LEU A 99 -20.21 58.69 -43.50
CA LEU A 99 -21.30 59.28 -44.26
C LEU A 99 -21.52 60.76 -43.89
N SER A 100 -21.51 61.10 -42.60
CA SER A 100 -21.65 62.48 -42.13
C SER A 100 -20.53 63.38 -42.67
N PHE A 101 -19.29 62.89 -42.66
CA PHE A 101 -18.14 63.61 -43.22
C PHE A 101 -18.30 63.85 -44.73
N LEU A 102 -18.71 62.82 -45.49
CA LEU A 102 -18.92 62.91 -46.94
C LEU A 102 -20.08 63.84 -47.30
N VAL A 103 -21.19 63.78 -46.56
CA VAL A 103 -22.33 64.69 -46.73
C VAL A 103 -21.92 66.13 -46.45
N THR A 104 -21.08 66.35 -45.42
CA THR A 104 -20.56 67.69 -45.10
C THR A 104 -19.69 68.24 -46.23
N LEU A 105 -18.77 67.43 -46.76
CA LEU A 105 -17.95 67.78 -47.93
C LEU A 105 -18.81 68.10 -49.17
N LYS A 106 -19.82 67.27 -49.43
CA LYS A 106 -20.78 67.51 -50.52
C LYS A 106 -21.52 68.84 -50.33
N GLY A 107 -21.98 69.14 -49.12
CA GLY A 107 -22.61 70.42 -48.79
C GLY A 107 -21.69 71.61 -49.03
N GLN A 108 -20.41 71.51 -48.65
CA GLN A 108 -19.41 72.55 -48.91
C GLN A 108 -19.18 72.78 -50.41
N LEU A 109 -19.13 71.70 -51.21
CA LEU A 109 -19.06 71.81 -52.67
C LEU A 109 -20.30 72.50 -53.25
N VAL A 110 -21.51 72.07 -52.87
CA VAL A 110 -22.75 72.70 -53.38
C VAL A 110 -22.79 74.19 -53.03
N ASN A 111 -22.34 74.57 -51.84
CA ASN A 111 -22.22 75.98 -51.44
C ASN A 111 -21.21 76.73 -52.31
N MET A 112 -20.03 76.15 -52.56
CA MET A 112 -18.99 76.74 -53.42
C MET A 112 -19.48 76.92 -54.86
N ARG A 113 -20.20 75.94 -55.42
CA ARG A 113 -20.86 76.03 -56.72
C ARG A 113 -21.86 77.19 -56.76
N GLY A 114 -22.70 77.29 -55.73
CA GLY A 114 -23.67 78.37 -55.59
C GLY A 114 -23.01 79.75 -55.47
N ASP A 115 -21.88 79.84 -54.78
CA ASP A 115 -21.11 81.08 -54.65
C ASP A 115 -20.50 81.50 -55.99
N ILE A 116 -19.92 80.57 -56.75
CA ILE A 116 -19.32 80.89 -58.06
C ILE A 116 -20.40 81.28 -59.07
N ILE A 117 -21.52 80.55 -59.15
CA ILE A 117 -22.55 80.80 -60.18
C ILE A 117 -23.48 81.93 -59.74
N ASN A 118 -24.13 81.80 -58.58
CA ASN A 118 -25.22 82.69 -58.19
C ASN A 118 -24.72 84.00 -57.59
N LYS A 119 -23.68 83.99 -56.73
CA LYS A 119 -23.16 85.25 -56.18
C LYS A 119 -22.40 86.05 -57.24
N SER A 120 -21.65 85.40 -58.14
CA SER A 120 -20.96 86.12 -59.22
C SER A 120 -21.94 86.72 -60.23
N LYS A 121 -23.00 85.99 -60.62
CA LYS A 121 -24.09 86.55 -61.44
C LYS A 121 -24.76 87.75 -60.77
N LYS A 122 -25.06 87.68 -59.46
CA LYS A 122 -25.64 88.80 -58.71
C LYS A 122 -24.71 90.02 -58.59
N LYS A 123 -23.39 89.80 -58.62
CA LYS A 123 -22.37 90.86 -58.57
C LYS A 123 -22.02 91.44 -59.96
N ALA A 124 -22.53 90.86 -61.04
CA ALA A 124 -22.31 91.36 -62.39
C ALA A 124 -22.93 92.76 -62.54
N LYS A 125 -22.13 93.73 -63.01
CA LYS A 125 -22.56 95.13 -63.15
C LYS A 125 -23.18 95.43 -64.52
N THR A 126 -23.00 94.54 -65.49
CA THR A 126 -23.49 94.71 -66.86
C THR A 126 -24.24 93.47 -67.33
N ASN A 127 -25.18 93.65 -68.28
CA ASN A 127 -25.87 92.53 -68.91
C ASN A 127 -24.88 91.59 -69.63
N LEU A 128 -23.82 92.13 -70.23
CA LEU A 128 -22.78 91.32 -70.88
C LEU A 128 -22.08 90.38 -69.87
N GLN A 129 -21.76 90.89 -68.68
CA GLN A 129 -21.15 90.08 -67.61
C GLN A 129 -22.11 89.02 -67.08
N ALA A 130 -23.41 89.33 -66.93
CA ALA A 130 -24.41 88.36 -66.51
C ALA A 130 -24.59 87.25 -67.56
N THR A 131 -24.61 87.59 -68.85
CA THR A 131 -24.70 86.62 -69.96
C THR A 131 -23.45 85.75 -70.06
N TYR A 132 -22.25 86.32 -69.86
CA TYR A 132 -20.99 85.57 -69.80
C TYR A 132 -20.98 84.57 -68.64
N MET A 133 -21.49 84.97 -67.46
CA MET A 133 -21.61 84.06 -66.31
C MET A 133 -22.58 82.90 -66.58
N GLU A 134 -23.69 83.17 -67.28
CA GLU A 134 -24.73 82.18 -67.59
C GLU A 134 -24.30 81.18 -68.68
N ASN A 135 -23.66 81.67 -69.75
CA ASN A 135 -23.43 80.89 -70.97
C ASN A 135 -22.03 80.27 -71.02
N ASP A 136 -21.01 80.93 -70.46
CA ASP A 136 -19.63 80.45 -70.57
C ASP A 136 -19.14 79.84 -69.26
N VAL A 137 -19.40 80.51 -68.12
CA VAL A 137 -18.86 80.06 -66.83
C VAL A 137 -19.71 78.99 -66.17
N ARG A 138 -21.04 79.10 -66.17
CA ARG A 138 -21.91 78.07 -65.58
C ARG A 138 -21.63 76.67 -66.14
N PRO A 139 -21.53 76.44 -67.46
CA PRO A 139 -21.30 75.09 -67.98
C PRO A 139 -19.95 74.51 -67.55
N ILE A 140 -18.89 75.35 -67.50
CA ILE A 140 -17.55 74.93 -67.03
C ILE A 140 -17.61 74.52 -65.57
N VAL A 141 -18.22 75.36 -64.73
CA VAL A 141 -18.36 75.09 -63.29
C VAL A 141 -19.21 73.85 -63.06
N GLU A 142 -20.33 73.69 -63.76
CA GLU A 142 -21.17 72.49 -63.62
C GLU A 142 -20.43 71.22 -64.02
N ALA A 143 -19.68 71.23 -65.13
CA ALA A 143 -18.90 70.07 -65.57
C ALA A 143 -17.80 69.66 -64.57
N GLU A 144 -17.02 70.62 -64.06
CA GLU A 144 -15.98 70.35 -63.06
C GLU A 144 -16.59 69.89 -61.72
N PHE A 145 -17.71 70.48 -61.30
CA PHE A 145 -18.39 70.07 -60.07
C PHE A 145 -18.97 68.66 -60.16
N VAL A 146 -19.55 68.27 -61.30
CA VAL A 146 -20.03 66.90 -61.52
C VAL A 146 -18.88 65.91 -61.38
N ARG A 147 -17.73 66.20 -61.97
CA ARG A 147 -16.54 65.34 -61.88
C ARG A 147 -16.04 65.18 -60.44
N VAL A 148 -16.02 66.26 -59.67
CA VAL A 148 -15.63 66.21 -58.25
C VAL A 148 -16.68 65.49 -57.39
N GLU A 149 -17.97 65.68 -57.69
CA GLU A 149 -19.08 65.01 -57.00
C GLU A 149 -19.08 63.49 -57.25
N GLU A 150 -18.81 63.05 -58.49
CA GLU A 150 -18.60 61.63 -58.84
C GLU A 150 -17.37 61.07 -58.10
N SER A 151 -16.27 61.82 -58.03
CA SER A 151 -15.09 61.38 -57.27
C SER A 151 -15.38 61.21 -55.77
N LEU A 152 -16.21 62.06 -55.17
CA LEU A 152 -16.56 61.96 -53.74
C LEU A 152 -17.55 60.86 -53.44
N THR A 153 -18.51 60.63 -54.34
CA THR A 153 -19.54 59.60 -54.17
C THR A 153 -19.01 58.24 -54.58
N THR A 154 -18.92 57.95 -55.87
CA THR A 154 -18.45 56.65 -56.39
C THR A 154 -16.96 56.43 -56.16
N GLY A 155 -16.13 57.48 -56.23
CA GLY A 155 -14.67 57.34 -56.12
C GLY A 155 -14.15 57.15 -54.68
N MET A 156 -14.87 57.63 -53.66
CA MET A 156 -14.38 57.63 -52.27
C MET A 156 -15.35 56.97 -51.29
N SER A 157 -16.66 57.24 -51.36
CA SER A 157 -17.59 56.70 -50.36
C SER A 157 -17.73 55.19 -50.43
N THR A 158 -17.91 54.62 -51.63
CA THR A 158 -18.06 53.17 -51.81
C THR A 158 -16.80 52.41 -51.38
N PRO A 159 -15.58 52.76 -51.83
CA PRO A 159 -14.38 52.01 -51.44
C PRO A 159 -14.04 52.11 -49.95
N ILE A 160 -14.36 53.24 -49.30
CA ILE A 160 -14.12 53.38 -47.84
C ILE A 160 -15.08 52.48 -47.06
N LEU A 161 -16.36 52.47 -47.43
CA LEU A 161 -17.36 51.61 -46.78
C LEU A 161 -17.09 50.13 -47.02
N GLU A 162 -16.69 49.76 -48.24
CA GLU A 162 -16.31 48.40 -48.60
C GLU A 162 -15.09 47.93 -47.81
N LYS A 163 -14.00 48.72 -47.77
CA LYS A 163 -12.83 48.39 -46.94
C LYS A 163 -13.17 48.27 -45.45
N MET A 164 -14.05 49.12 -44.94
CA MET A 164 -14.47 49.05 -43.54
C MET A 164 -15.21 47.75 -43.25
N ARG A 165 -16.08 47.32 -44.18
CA ARG A 165 -16.76 46.04 -44.12
C ARG A 165 -15.77 44.87 -44.21
N ASP A 166 -14.84 44.90 -45.15
CA ASP A 166 -13.81 43.86 -45.31
C ASP A 166 -12.96 43.70 -44.04
N VAL A 167 -12.54 44.82 -43.43
CA VAL A 167 -11.79 44.81 -42.17
C VAL A 167 -12.64 44.23 -41.04
N THR A 168 -13.92 44.60 -40.96
CA THR A 168 -14.83 44.09 -39.92
C THR A 168 -15.08 42.59 -40.09
N GLU A 169 -15.31 42.12 -41.32
CA GLU A 169 -15.47 40.69 -41.64
C GLU A 169 -14.18 39.89 -41.36
N SER A 170 -13.02 40.43 -41.74
CA SER A 170 -11.71 39.81 -41.45
C SER A 170 -11.41 39.72 -39.95
N LEU A 171 -11.76 40.75 -39.18
CA LEU A 171 -11.63 40.74 -37.72
C LEU A 171 -12.58 39.71 -37.08
N LYS A 172 -13.82 39.60 -37.56
CA LYS A 172 -14.78 38.58 -37.11
C LYS A 172 -14.28 37.16 -37.39
N GLU A 173 -13.76 36.92 -38.58
CA GLU A 173 -13.20 35.62 -38.95
C GLU A 173 -11.98 35.26 -38.08
N SER A 174 -11.06 36.21 -37.91
CA SER A 174 -9.89 36.03 -37.03
C SER A 174 -10.31 35.75 -35.58
N LEU A 175 -11.32 36.46 -35.08
CA LEU A 175 -11.84 36.27 -33.72
C LEU A 175 -12.53 34.91 -33.58
N LYS A 176 -13.26 34.45 -34.60
CA LYS A 176 -13.88 33.12 -34.63
C LYS A 176 -12.82 32.02 -34.57
N LEU A 177 -11.75 32.13 -35.36
CA LEU A 177 -10.61 31.21 -35.30
C LEU A 177 -9.97 31.20 -33.91
N THR A 178 -9.74 32.39 -33.33
CA THR A 178 -9.18 32.52 -31.97
C THR A 178 -10.09 31.88 -30.91
N PHE A 179 -11.42 31.99 -31.08
CA PHE A 179 -12.39 31.36 -30.19
C PHE A 179 -12.40 29.82 -30.33
N GLU A 180 -12.30 29.30 -31.55
CA GLU A 180 -12.17 27.86 -31.81
C GLU A 180 -10.86 27.31 -31.22
N GLU A 181 -9.74 28.02 -31.37
CA GLU A 181 -8.45 27.70 -30.74
C GLU A 181 -8.55 27.72 -29.21
N LEU A 182 -9.23 28.71 -28.63
CA LEU A 182 -9.44 28.76 -27.18
C LEU A 182 -10.29 27.58 -26.68
N SER A 183 -11.34 27.23 -27.41
CA SER A 183 -12.23 26.12 -27.08
C SER A 183 -11.51 24.77 -27.17
N THR A 184 -10.69 24.56 -28.20
CA THR A 184 -9.85 23.37 -28.33
C THR A 184 -8.77 23.30 -27.25
N LEU A 185 -8.13 24.42 -26.92
CA LEU A 185 -7.16 24.51 -25.83
C LEU A 185 -7.80 24.18 -24.48
N LYS A 186 -9.00 24.68 -24.20
CA LYS A 186 -9.78 24.38 -23.00
C LYS A 186 -10.07 22.88 -22.89
N GLY A 187 -10.56 22.25 -23.95
CA GLY A 187 -10.77 20.81 -24.00
C GLY A 187 -9.48 20.01 -23.78
N SER A 188 -8.38 20.41 -24.42
CA SER A 188 -7.08 19.76 -24.23
C SER A 188 -6.56 19.89 -22.80
N ILE A 189 -6.81 21.01 -22.13
CA ILE A 189 -6.42 21.26 -20.75
C ILE A 189 -7.26 20.40 -19.79
N ASP A 190 -8.56 20.28 -20.02
CA ASP A 190 -9.42 19.43 -19.22
C ASP A 190 -9.05 17.94 -19.37
N ASP A 191 -8.76 17.50 -20.60
CA ASP A 191 -8.26 16.13 -20.86
C ASP A 191 -6.91 15.86 -20.19
N TYR A 192 -5.98 16.83 -20.25
CA TYR A 192 -4.67 16.72 -19.61
C TYR A 192 -4.81 16.69 -18.09
N THR A 193 -5.67 17.56 -17.54
CA THR A 193 -6.02 17.61 -16.12
C THR A 193 -6.56 16.26 -15.63
N GLN A 194 -7.52 15.70 -16.36
CA GLN A 194 -8.11 14.41 -16.03
C GLN A 194 -7.06 13.29 -16.09
N ARG A 195 -6.27 13.24 -17.17
CA ARG A 195 -5.18 12.24 -17.32
C ARG A 195 -4.16 12.35 -16.18
N ALA A 196 -3.66 13.55 -15.92
CA ALA A 196 -2.69 13.78 -14.85
C ALA A 196 -3.25 13.37 -13.48
N THR A 197 -4.53 13.68 -13.21
CA THR A 197 -5.19 13.27 -11.95
C THR A 197 -5.27 11.75 -11.84
N THR A 198 -5.70 11.06 -12.90
CA THR A 198 -5.77 9.59 -12.91
C THR A 198 -4.41 8.92 -12.82
N GLU A 199 -3.37 9.50 -13.42
CA GLU A 199 -2.01 8.99 -13.37
C GLU A 199 -1.41 9.18 -11.97
N ILE A 200 -1.64 10.34 -11.34
CA ILE A 200 -1.26 10.57 -9.94
C ILE A 200 -1.95 9.58 -9.03
N GLU A 201 -3.26 9.33 -9.20
CA GLU A 201 -4.00 8.33 -8.42
C GLU A 201 -3.45 6.91 -8.63
N PHE A 202 -3.17 6.55 -9.89
CA PHE A 202 -2.60 5.25 -10.24
C PHE A 202 -1.23 5.04 -9.60
N LEU A 203 -0.31 6.00 -9.77
CA LEU A 203 1.03 5.96 -9.19
C LEU A 203 0.99 5.96 -7.66
N THR A 204 0.08 6.74 -7.05
CA THR A 204 -0.13 6.73 -5.60
C THR A 204 -0.59 5.36 -5.12
N LYS A 205 -1.47 4.71 -5.87
CA LYS A 205 -1.94 3.35 -5.57
C LYS A 205 -0.82 2.33 -5.74
N GLU A 206 -0.05 2.41 -6.83
CA GLU A 206 1.04 1.49 -7.15
C GLU A 206 2.21 1.60 -6.16
N ILE A 207 2.68 2.81 -5.84
CA ILE A 207 3.69 3.06 -4.81
C ILE A 207 3.22 2.55 -3.45
N GLY A 208 1.91 2.65 -3.19
CA GLY A 208 1.35 2.10 -1.97
C GLY A 208 1.30 0.57 -1.94
N MET A 209 1.28 -0.14 -3.07
CA MET A 209 1.31 -1.59 -3.04
C MET A 209 2.68 -2.07 -2.54
N LYS A 210 2.69 -3.00 -1.59
CA LYS A 210 3.94 -3.65 -1.17
C LYS A 210 4.64 -4.20 -2.43
N PRO A 211 5.97 -4.03 -2.57
CA PRO A 211 6.68 -4.57 -3.71
C PRO A 211 6.35 -6.05 -3.84
N ARG A 212 5.84 -6.46 -5.01
CA ARG A 212 5.65 -7.88 -5.33
C ARG A 212 7.05 -8.48 -5.44
N VAL A 213 7.55 -9.01 -4.32
CA VAL A 213 8.73 -9.86 -4.32
C VAL A 213 8.26 -11.17 -4.95
N GLU A 214 8.43 -11.30 -6.26
CA GLU A 214 8.37 -12.60 -6.91
C GLU A 214 9.57 -13.38 -6.41
N VAL A 215 9.34 -14.26 -5.42
CA VAL A 215 10.37 -15.20 -4.99
C VAL A 215 10.59 -16.14 -6.17
N PRO A 216 11.80 -16.20 -6.77
CA PRO A 216 12.09 -17.12 -7.85
C PRO A 216 11.70 -18.55 -7.44
N LYS A 217 11.08 -19.32 -8.36
CA LYS A 217 10.61 -20.69 -8.08
C LYS A 217 11.70 -21.58 -7.47
N ASP A 218 12.95 -21.40 -7.89
CA ASP A 218 14.11 -22.12 -7.35
C ASP A 218 14.36 -21.83 -5.85
N ILE A 219 14.04 -20.61 -5.40
CA ILE A 219 14.12 -20.21 -3.99
C ILE A 219 12.92 -20.73 -3.21
N GLU A 220 11.71 -20.70 -3.78
CA GLU A 220 10.52 -21.30 -3.15
C GLU A 220 10.68 -22.82 -2.93
N GLU A 221 11.23 -23.53 -3.92
CA GLU A 221 11.50 -24.96 -3.81
C GLU A 221 12.57 -25.26 -2.75
N LYS A 222 13.62 -24.43 -2.66
CA LYS A 222 14.63 -24.52 -1.60
C LYS A 222 14.04 -24.26 -0.22
N ILE A 223 13.19 -23.24 -0.08
CA ILE A 223 12.50 -22.94 1.18
C ILE A 223 11.63 -24.12 1.60
N ARG A 224 10.81 -24.67 0.70
CA ARG A 224 9.98 -25.86 1.00
C ARG A 224 10.79 -27.11 1.34
N ALA A 225 11.96 -27.27 0.71
CA ALA A 225 12.86 -28.38 1.03
C ALA A 225 13.49 -28.20 2.41
N MET A 226 13.90 -26.97 2.77
CA MET A 226 14.41 -26.65 4.10
C MET A 226 13.33 -26.80 5.17
N GLU A 227 12.09 -26.37 4.92
CA GLU A 227 10.95 -26.55 5.83
C GLU A 227 10.70 -28.04 6.11
N ARG A 228 10.67 -28.89 5.08
CA ARG A 228 10.55 -30.35 5.26
C ARG A 228 11.69 -30.94 6.06
N HIS A 229 12.93 -30.49 5.80
CA HIS A 229 14.09 -30.96 6.55
C HIS A 229 14.03 -30.52 8.02
N ILE A 230 13.53 -29.31 8.31
CA ILE A 230 13.33 -28.83 9.69
C ILE A 230 12.29 -29.71 10.39
N GLU A 231 11.17 -30.00 9.74
CA GLU A 231 10.11 -30.86 10.29
C GLU A 231 10.63 -32.30 10.55
N GLU A 232 11.40 -32.87 9.62
CA GLU A 232 12.04 -34.18 9.82
C GLU A 232 13.03 -34.17 11.00
N MET A 233 13.82 -33.10 11.14
CA MET A 233 14.76 -32.95 12.23
C MET A 233 14.05 -32.77 13.58
N GLN A 234 12.96 -32.02 13.62
CA GLN A 234 12.12 -31.88 14.80
C GLN A 234 11.52 -33.23 15.23
N ASN A 235 10.96 -33.99 14.28
CA ASN A 235 10.42 -35.33 14.56
C ASN A 235 11.52 -36.30 15.06
N ARG A 236 12.72 -36.25 14.47
CA ARG A 236 13.86 -37.06 14.94
C ARG A 236 14.28 -36.65 16.34
N LEU A 237 14.35 -35.36 16.62
CA LEU A 237 14.72 -34.83 17.92
C LEU A 237 13.73 -35.28 19.00
N GLU A 238 12.42 -35.15 18.74
CA GLU A 238 11.37 -35.62 19.66
C GLU A 238 11.46 -37.13 19.92
N MET A 239 11.73 -37.93 18.88
CA MET A 239 11.93 -39.38 19.04
C MET A 239 13.19 -39.73 19.83
N THR A 240 14.27 -38.95 19.67
CA THR A 240 15.48 -39.14 20.46
C THR A 240 15.29 -38.73 21.92
N GLU A 241 14.56 -37.65 22.19
CA GLU A 241 14.22 -37.22 23.55
C GLU A 241 13.37 -38.28 24.26
N LYS A 242 12.37 -38.85 23.59
CA LYS A 242 11.58 -39.97 24.15
C LYS A 242 12.43 -41.20 24.45
N LYS A 243 13.38 -41.55 23.58
CA LYS A 243 14.32 -42.66 23.81
C LYS A 243 15.25 -42.38 24.98
N LEU A 244 15.73 -41.14 25.10
CA LEU A 244 16.60 -40.72 26.20
C LEU A 244 15.84 -40.81 27.53
N ALA A 245 14.62 -40.28 27.60
CA ALA A 245 13.76 -40.35 28.79
C ALA A 245 13.50 -41.80 29.21
N ASN A 246 13.21 -42.71 28.26
CA ASN A 246 13.03 -44.14 28.57
C ASN A 246 14.32 -44.76 29.13
N ARG A 247 15.49 -44.41 28.56
CA ARG A 247 16.78 -44.92 29.03
C ARG A 247 17.15 -44.39 30.40
N GLU A 248 16.83 -43.14 30.70
CA GLU A 248 17.00 -42.55 32.03
C GLU A 248 16.13 -43.27 33.06
N ALA A 249 14.87 -43.57 32.73
CA ALA A 249 14.00 -44.35 33.60
C ALA A 249 14.52 -45.78 33.84
N GLU A 250 14.97 -46.50 32.79
CA GLU A 250 15.62 -47.81 32.92
C GLU A 250 16.89 -47.75 33.79
N LEU A 251 17.68 -46.67 33.67
CA LEU A 251 18.86 -46.45 34.50
C LEU A 251 18.52 -46.18 35.96
N GLU A 252 17.44 -45.47 36.24
CA GLU A 252 16.96 -45.28 37.62
C GLU A 252 16.47 -46.60 38.22
N ASP A 253 15.70 -47.39 37.48
CA ASP A 253 15.20 -48.69 37.95
C ASP A 253 16.34 -49.67 38.21
N THR A 254 17.32 -49.76 37.31
CA THR A 254 18.51 -50.60 37.52
C THR A 254 19.36 -50.14 38.70
N LYS A 255 19.49 -48.82 38.94
CA LYS A 255 20.13 -48.30 40.15
C LYS A 255 19.38 -48.72 41.41
N ARG A 256 18.04 -48.67 41.42
CA ARG A 256 17.22 -49.14 42.55
C ARG A 256 17.41 -50.63 42.81
N GLN A 257 17.35 -51.46 41.76
CA GLN A 257 17.60 -52.90 41.85
C GLN A 257 19.00 -53.20 42.39
N LEU A 258 20.02 -52.44 41.96
CA LEU A 258 21.39 -52.62 42.45
C LEU A 258 21.53 -52.28 43.94
N ILE A 259 20.82 -51.27 44.43
CA ILE A 259 20.76 -50.95 45.87
C ILE A 259 20.06 -52.08 46.64
N GLU A 260 18.93 -52.58 46.14
CA GLU A 260 18.19 -53.69 46.76
C GLU A 260 19.04 -54.96 46.85
N VAL A 261 19.73 -55.33 45.77
CA VAL A 261 20.63 -56.49 45.74
C VAL A 261 21.81 -56.29 46.69
N ARG A 262 22.38 -55.08 46.80
CA ARG A 262 23.45 -54.79 47.76
C ARG A 262 22.98 -54.98 49.20
N LEU A 263 21.83 -54.39 49.57
CA LEU A 263 21.25 -54.56 50.90
C LEU A 263 21.01 -56.03 51.23
N ARG A 264 20.44 -56.79 50.29
CA ARG A 264 20.23 -58.23 50.46
C ARG A 264 21.54 -59.01 50.60
N ASN A 265 22.59 -58.59 49.90
CA ASN A 265 23.89 -59.22 50.03
C ASN A 265 24.54 -58.91 51.39
N ASP A 266 24.42 -57.67 51.87
CA ASP A 266 24.86 -57.26 53.20
C ASP A 266 24.12 -58.07 54.30
N ASP A 267 22.79 -58.25 54.17
CA ASP A 267 21.98 -59.08 55.08
C ASP A 267 22.46 -60.55 55.08
N LEU A 268 22.73 -61.11 53.90
CA LEU A 268 23.22 -62.49 53.76
C LEU A 268 24.63 -62.67 54.32
N GLU A 269 25.50 -61.67 54.16
CA GLU A 269 26.83 -61.65 54.77
C GLU A 269 26.74 -61.59 56.31
N GLU A 270 25.80 -60.81 56.86
CA GLU A 270 25.53 -60.75 58.30
C GLU A 270 24.99 -62.11 58.82
N ASP A 271 24.06 -62.72 58.09
CA ASP A 271 23.53 -64.05 58.44
C ASP A 271 24.60 -65.15 58.36
N LEU A 272 25.49 -65.10 57.36
CA LEU A 272 26.66 -65.98 57.28
C LEU A 272 27.60 -65.79 58.47
N ALA A 273 27.87 -64.54 58.88
CA ALA A 273 28.68 -64.25 60.05
C ALA A 273 28.03 -64.83 61.33
N LYS A 274 26.72 -64.65 61.52
CA LYS A 274 25.96 -65.26 62.62
C LYS A 274 26.05 -66.79 62.62
N LEU A 275 25.85 -67.42 61.46
CA LEU A 275 25.94 -68.89 61.31
C LEU A 275 27.37 -69.41 61.55
N SER A 276 28.40 -68.66 61.14
CA SER A 276 29.80 -69.05 61.35
C SER A 276 30.24 -69.00 62.81
N THR A 277 29.60 -68.14 63.61
CA THR A 277 29.84 -67.99 65.06
C THR A 277 28.94 -68.88 65.93
N ALA A 278 27.96 -69.56 65.33
CA ALA A 278 27.15 -70.54 66.03
C ALA A 278 28.00 -71.76 66.44
N PRO A 279 27.81 -72.31 67.66
CA PRO A 279 28.58 -73.45 68.14
C PRO A 279 28.34 -74.66 67.22
N LYS A 280 29.41 -75.17 66.59
CA LYS A 280 29.36 -76.42 65.81
C LYS A 280 28.85 -77.53 66.72
N ALA A 281 27.73 -78.15 66.35
CA ALA A 281 27.18 -79.31 67.06
C ALA A 281 28.27 -80.37 67.28
N ASP A 282 28.38 -80.85 68.52
CA ASP A 282 29.46 -81.73 68.97
C ASP A 282 29.46 -83.04 68.15
N LYS A 283 30.60 -83.32 67.49
CA LYS A 283 30.72 -84.46 66.58
C LYS A 283 30.55 -85.80 67.31
N GLU A 284 30.90 -85.84 68.59
CA GLU A 284 30.71 -87.04 69.42
C GLU A 284 29.23 -87.34 69.67
N ALA A 285 28.43 -86.31 69.96
CA ALA A 285 26.98 -86.46 70.12
C ALA A 285 26.29 -86.95 68.83
N LEU A 286 26.73 -86.47 67.66
CA LEU A 286 26.22 -86.95 66.37
C LEU A 286 26.60 -88.41 66.08
N ILE A 287 27.79 -88.85 66.49
CA ILE A 287 28.24 -90.25 66.31
C ILE A 287 27.47 -91.18 67.26
N GLU A 288 27.25 -90.78 68.52
CA GLU A 288 26.43 -91.54 69.47
C GLU A 288 24.98 -91.71 68.99
N LEU A 289 24.35 -90.63 68.49
CA LEU A 289 23.02 -90.68 67.92
C LEU A 289 22.95 -91.63 66.71
N ARG A 290 23.96 -91.61 65.84
CA ARG A 290 24.03 -92.49 64.67
C ARG A 290 24.17 -93.97 65.06
N ASN A 291 24.97 -94.26 66.09
CA ASN A 291 25.12 -95.62 66.62
C ASN A 291 23.86 -96.11 67.32
N LYS A 292 23.16 -95.24 68.07
CA LYS A 292 21.84 -95.56 68.65
C LYS A 292 20.81 -95.86 67.57
N VAL A 293 20.73 -95.07 66.50
CA VAL A 293 19.80 -95.33 65.38
C VAL A 293 20.09 -96.68 64.72
N LYS A 294 21.36 -97.01 64.45
CA LYS A 294 21.74 -98.33 63.89
C LYS A 294 21.40 -99.49 64.83
N SER A 295 21.59 -99.33 66.14
CA SER A 295 21.22 -100.35 67.13
C SER A 295 19.70 -100.57 67.15
N VAL A 296 18.91 -99.51 67.03
CA VAL A 296 17.45 -99.59 66.97
C VAL A 296 16.99 -100.26 65.67
N GLU A 297 17.58 -99.92 64.53
CA GLU A 297 17.29 -100.57 63.24
C GLU A 297 17.60 -102.08 63.29
N ALA A 298 18.76 -102.48 63.84
CA ALA A 298 19.11 -103.90 63.99
C ALA A 298 18.13 -104.65 64.92
N SER A 299 17.68 -104.01 66.01
CA SER A 299 16.68 -104.62 66.91
C SER A 299 15.31 -104.79 66.24
N ARG A 300 14.93 -103.87 65.36
CA ARG A 300 13.69 -103.93 64.58
C ARG A 300 13.72 -105.10 63.61
N ASP A 301 14.84 -105.33 62.93
CA ASP A 301 14.95 -106.39 61.93
C ASP A 301 14.93 -107.80 62.59
N VAL A 302 15.56 -107.98 63.76
CA VAL A 302 15.48 -109.23 64.53
C VAL A 302 14.05 -109.50 65.04
N LEU A 303 13.32 -108.47 65.46
CA LEU A 303 11.94 -108.60 65.89
C LEU A 303 11.01 -108.97 64.71
N ALA A 304 11.26 -108.41 63.53
CA ALA A 304 10.51 -108.77 62.31
C ALA A 304 10.71 -110.24 61.94
N GLU A 305 11.92 -110.77 62.04
CA GLU A 305 12.21 -112.18 61.74
C GLU A 305 11.56 -113.14 62.75
N LYS A 306 11.59 -112.81 64.05
CA LYS A 306 10.89 -113.60 65.08
C LYS A 306 9.37 -113.59 64.93
N LEU A 307 8.79 -112.47 64.48
CA LEU A 307 7.37 -112.38 64.19
C LEU A 307 6.99 -113.35 63.05
N ARG A 308 7.80 -113.38 61.99
CA ARG A 308 7.60 -114.27 60.84
C ARG A 308 7.69 -115.76 61.23
N GLU A 309 8.67 -116.13 62.07
CA GLU A 309 8.76 -117.50 62.58
C GLU A 309 7.56 -117.89 63.46
N ALA A 310 7.03 -116.96 64.25
CA ALA A 310 5.86 -117.19 65.09
C ALA A 310 4.59 -117.38 64.24
N GLU A 311 4.42 -116.58 63.19
CA GLU A 311 3.34 -116.72 62.21
C GLU A 311 3.42 -118.08 61.49
N GLU A 312 4.60 -118.49 61.01
CA GLU A 312 4.77 -119.81 60.37
C GLU A 312 4.49 -120.98 61.33
N ARG A 313 4.80 -120.84 62.64
CA ARG A 313 4.44 -121.86 63.65
C ARG A 313 2.94 -121.88 63.93
N ALA A 314 2.28 -120.72 63.92
CA ALA A 314 0.83 -120.62 64.08
C ALA A 314 0.10 -121.27 62.89
N GLU A 315 0.52 -120.99 61.65
CA GLU A 315 -0.03 -121.63 60.45
C GLU A 315 0.16 -123.15 60.46
N ARG A 316 1.36 -123.64 60.82
CA ARG A 316 1.59 -125.09 60.95
C ARG A 316 0.71 -125.73 62.01
N ASN A 317 0.44 -125.06 63.13
CA ASN A 317 -0.46 -125.55 64.16
C ASN A 317 -1.93 -125.53 63.70
N GLU A 318 -2.37 -124.51 62.96
CA GLU A 318 -3.72 -124.48 62.38
C GLU A 318 -3.95 -125.61 61.37
N VAL A 319 -2.98 -125.89 60.51
CA VAL A 319 -3.05 -127.03 59.56
C VAL A 319 -3.14 -128.36 60.32
N ARG A 320 -2.38 -128.53 61.40
CA ARG A 320 -2.41 -129.74 62.22
C ARG A 320 -3.73 -129.94 62.97
N ILE A 321 -4.39 -128.85 63.39
CA ILE A 321 -5.72 -128.90 64.03
C ILE A 321 -6.81 -129.28 63.01
N ARG A 322 -6.67 -128.86 61.74
CA ARG A 322 -7.61 -129.24 60.66
C ARG A 322 -7.50 -130.70 60.21
N GLU A 323 -6.38 -131.37 60.44
CA GLU A 323 -6.22 -132.80 60.10
C GLU A 323 -6.72 -133.77 61.20
N ILE A 324 -7.14 -133.26 62.37
CA ILE A 324 -7.58 -134.04 63.54
C ILE A 324 -9.11 -133.93 63.81
N LEU A 325 -9.83 -133.10 63.05
CA LEU A 325 -11.30 -132.93 63.10
C LEU A 325 -11.97 -133.46 61.83
#